data_AF-A0A7C6FZ21-F1
#
_entry.id   AF-A0A7C6FZ21-F1
#
_cell.length_a   1.000
_cell.length_b   1.000
_cell.length_c   1.000
_cell.angle_alpha   90.00
_cell.angle_beta   90.00
_cell.angle_gamma   90.00
#
_symmetry.space_group_name_H-M   'P 1'
#
loop_
_entity.id
_entity.type
_entity.pdbx_description
1 polymer ?
#
loop_
_entity_poly.entity_id
_entity_poly.type
_entity_poly.pdbx_seq_one_letter_code
_entity_poly.pdbx_strand_id
1 'polypeptide(L)'
;GVFLHFITGADNPRLADVARSLTTPAVVSRKMTDRIKAKREVCDKIGRSGEDWVLEREMKKLAGTGCELGITSYADDPDAHCDFISFNKDTLETLIIEVKTTSGSKNEPFHITAKELELAKECIENGIPYELHRVYNLNSPKQGRIIYTASDLFNEFDFEVYDYIVKKRKEKKHEPHKISQIKA
;
A
#
# COMPACT_ATOMS: atom_id res chain seq x y z
N GLY A 1 -0.45 61.95 -1.19
CA GLY A 1 0.49 60.93 -1.67
C GLY A 1 0.89 60.09 -0.47
N VAL A 2 0.59 58.80 -0.49
CA VAL A 2 0.96 57.88 0.59
C VAL A 2 2.12 57.03 0.07
N PHE A 3 3.27 57.19 0.71
CA PHE A 3 4.52 56.50 0.40
C PHE A 3 4.38 55.03 0.82
N LEU A 4 4.45 54.11 -0.15
CA LEU A 4 4.49 52.67 0.10
C LEU A 4 5.90 52.31 0.58
N HIS A 5 6.06 52.06 1.88
CA HIS A 5 7.31 51.55 2.44
C HIS A 5 7.46 50.07 2.04
N PHE A 6 8.40 49.78 1.14
CA PHE A 6 8.90 48.42 0.91
C PHE A 6 9.60 47.95 2.19
N ILE A 7 9.07 46.89 2.82
CA ILE A 7 9.79 46.20 3.89
C ILE A 7 10.80 45.27 3.21
N THR A 8 12.06 45.69 3.18
CA THR A 8 13.19 44.85 2.79
C THR A 8 13.36 43.76 3.85
N GLY A 9 13.25 42.49 3.45
CA GLY A 9 13.34 41.31 4.33
C GLY A 9 14.73 41.00 4.90
N ALA A 10 15.48 42.00 5.34
CA ALA A 10 16.84 41.84 5.86
C ALA A 10 16.90 41.59 7.38
N ASP A 11 15.85 41.92 8.14
CA ASP A 11 15.94 41.97 9.62
C ASP A 11 15.16 40.86 10.35
N ASN A 12 14.81 39.76 9.67
CA ASN A 12 14.18 38.60 10.32
C ASN A 12 15.21 37.49 10.57
N PRO A 13 15.81 37.38 11.78
CA PRO A 13 16.85 36.39 12.07
C PRO A 13 16.38 34.95 11.87
N ARG A 14 15.07 34.67 11.99
CA ARG A 14 14.51 33.34 11.71
C ARG A 14 14.57 32.95 10.23
N LEU A 15 14.48 33.90 9.30
CA LEU A 15 14.60 33.62 7.87
C LEU A 15 16.05 33.34 7.46
N ALA A 16 17.02 34.01 8.10
CA ALA A 16 18.44 33.77 7.87
C ALA A 16 18.87 32.38 8.38
N ASP A 17 18.35 31.94 9.54
CA ASP A 17 18.64 30.61 10.09
C ASP A 17 17.98 29.48 9.27
N VAL A 18 16.76 29.69 8.80
CA VAL A 18 16.08 28.76 7.88
C VAL A 18 16.84 28.69 6.54
N ALA A 19 17.26 29.83 5.98
CA ALA A 19 18.06 29.86 4.76
C ALA A 19 19.40 29.12 4.92
N ARG A 20 20.06 29.25 6.08
CA ARG A 20 21.29 28.49 6.40
C ARG A 20 21.04 26.99 6.44
N SER A 21 19.97 26.56 7.11
CA SER A 21 19.59 25.14 7.21
C SER A 21 19.22 24.51 5.85
N LEU A 22 18.79 25.30 4.88
CA LEU A 22 18.44 24.84 3.53
C LEU A 22 19.65 24.77 2.57
N THR A 23 20.76 25.43 2.91
CA THR A 23 21.97 25.49 2.06
C THR A 23 23.01 24.42 2.36
N THR A 24 22.88 23.68 3.47
CA THR A 24 23.72 22.51 3.71
C THR A 24 23.21 21.34 2.86
N PRO A 25 23.99 20.83 1.88
CA PRO A 25 23.59 19.64 1.16
C PRO A 25 23.49 18.48 2.16
N ALA A 26 22.34 17.81 2.18
CA ALA A 26 22.17 16.60 2.96
C ALA A 26 23.21 15.57 2.48
N VAL A 27 24.21 15.29 3.31
CA VAL A 27 25.18 14.23 3.02
C VAL A 27 24.46 12.91 3.22
N VAL A 28 23.80 12.42 2.17
CA VAL A 28 23.25 11.06 2.13
C VAL A 28 24.43 10.10 2.13
N SER A 29 24.78 9.62 3.32
CA SER A 29 25.83 8.62 3.51
C SER A 29 25.45 7.33 2.80
N ARG A 30 26.35 6.78 1.97
CA ARG A 30 26.19 5.46 1.32
C ARG A 30 25.80 4.35 2.31
N LYS A 31 26.25 4.44 3.56
CA LYS A 31 25.87 3.50 4.65
C LYS A 31 24.38 3.51 4.99
N MET A 32 23.68 4.62 4.78
CA MET A 32 22.22 4.72 4.98
C MET A 32 21.47 3.97 3.87
N THR A 33 21.88 4.16 2.61
CA THR A 33 21.28 3.49 1.45
C THR A 33 21.40 1.98 1.56
N ASP A 34 22.55 1.46 1.98
CA ASP A 34 22.76 0.03 2.19
C ASP A 34 21.86 -0.53 3.31
N ARG A 35 21.69 0.23 4.41
CA ARG A 35 20.81 -0.15 5.52
C ARG A 35 19.33 -0.16 5.13
N ILE A 36 18.88 0.81 4.35
CA ILE A 36 17.51 0.85 3.81
C ILE A 36 17.27 -0.35 2.91
N LYS A 37 18.22 -0.63 2.00
CA LYS A 37 18.14 -1.78 1.10
C LYS A 37 18.09 -3.10 1.88
N ALA A 38 19.00 -3.31 2.84
CA ALA A 38 19.01 -4.51 3.66
C ALA A 38 17.72 -4.69 4.47
N LYS A 39 17.18 -3.61 5.04
CA LYS A 39 15.89 -3.66 5.74
C LYS A 39 14.75 -4.05 4.79
N ARG A 40 14.72 -3.47 3.59
CA ARG A 40 13.73 -3.82 2.57
C ARG A 40 13.81 -5.28 2.17
N GLU A 41 15.01 -5.79 1.88
CA GLU A 41 15.21 -7.21 1.53
C GLU A 41 14.73 -8.15 2.65
N VAL A 42 14.89 -7.78 3.91
CA VAL A 42 14.37 -8.55 5.05
C VAL A 42 12.84 -8.47 5.10
N CYS A 43 12.25 -7.27 4.94
CA CYS A 43 10.80 -7.09 4.90
C CYS A 43 10.16 -7.87 3.76
N ASP A 44 10.73 -7.82 2.55
CA ASP A 44 10.23 -8.51 1.36
C ASP A 44 10.26 -10.04 1.57
N LYS A 45 11.33 -10.58 2.18
CA LYS A 45 11.42 -12.01 2.52
C LYS A 45 10.38 -12.43 3.56
N ILE A 46 10.13 -11.59 4.56
CA ILE A 46 9.11 -11.84 5.59
C ILE A 46 7.72 -11.80 4.96
N GLY A 47 7.44 -10.82 4.10
CA GLY A 47 6.19 -10.70 3.33
C GLY A 47 5.89 -11.98 2.56
N ARG A 48 6.81 -12.36 1.67
CA ARG A 48 6.73 -13.57 0.85
C ARG A 48 6.51 -14.85 1.66
N SER A 49 7.24 -15.00 2.75
CA SER A 49 7.09 -16.17 3.63
C SER A 49 5.71 -16.23 4.29
N GLY A 50 5.09 -15.07 4.58
CA GLY A 50 3.73 -15.01 5.10
C GLY A 50 2.68 -15.28 4.04
N GLU A 51 2.88 -14.77 2.82
CA GLU A 51 2.04 -15.05 1.65
C GLU A 51 2.02 -16.55 1.34
N ASP A 52 3.18 -17.21 1.25
CA ASP A 52 3.29 -18.66 1.05
C ASP A 52 2.52 -19.45 2.12
N TRP A 53 2.64 -19.03 3.38
CA TRP A 53 1.97 -19.66 4.51
C TRP A 53 0.45 -19.46 4.50
N VAL A 54 -0.03 -18.32 4.01
CA VAL A 54 -1.46 -18.03 3.78
C VAL A 54 -1.97 -18.89 2.63
N LEU A 55 -1.27 -18.91 1.49
CA LEU A 55 -1.65 -19.69 0.33
C LEU A 55 -1.85 -21.17 0.67
N GLU A 56 -0.91 -21.77 1.42
CA GLU A 56 -1.03 -23.16 1.88
C GLU A 56 -2.32 -23.40 2.69
N ARG A 57 -2.73 -22.42 3.51
CA ARG A 57 -3.97 -22.49 4.31
C ARG A 57 -5.20 -22.33 3.47
N GLU A 58 -5.19 -21.40 2.52
CA GLU A 58 -6.31 -21.20 1.60
C GLU A 58 -6.54 -22.45 0.74
N MET A 59 -5.47 -23.07 0.23
CA MET A 59 -5.56 -24.35 -0.48
C MET A 59 -6.14 -25.46 0.40
N LYS A 60 -5.69 -25.58 1.67
CA LYS A 60 -6.25 -26.55 2.63
C LYS A 60 -7.70 -26.25 2.99
N LYS A 61 -8.09 -24.97 3.10
CA LYS A 61 -9.45 -24.51 3.39
C LYS A 61 -10.41 -24.96 2.30
N LEU A 62 -9.99 -24.77 1.04
CA LEU A 62 -10.76 -25.09 -0.17
C LEU A 62 -10.63 -26.54 -0.63
N ALA A 63 -9.80 -27.36 0.01
CA ALA A 63 -9.63 -28.76 -0.36
C ALA A 63 -10.99 -29.49 -0.41
N GLY A 64 -11.29 -30.12 -1.55
CA GLY A 64 -12.53 -30.86 -1.77
C GLY A 64 -13.71 -30.00 -2.26
N THR A 65 -13.52 -28.70 -2.48
CA THR A 65 -14.53 -27.82 -3.10
C THR A 65 -14.48 -27.82 -4.63
N GLY A 66 -13.37 -28.28 -5.22
CA GLY A 66 -13.09 -28.16 -6.66
C GLY A 66 -12.47 -26.80 -7.04
N CYS A 67 -12.44 -25.84 -6.11
CA CYS A 67 -11.87 -24.51 -6.30
C CYS A 67 -10.45 -24.39 -5.74
N GLU A 68 -9.85 -25.45 -5.18
CA GLU A 68 -8.53 -25.42 -4.56
C GLU A 68 -7.40 -24.99 -5.51
N LEU A 69 -7.55 -25.24 -6.82
CA LEU A 69 -6.61 -24.81 -7.86
C LEU A 69 -6.98 -23.47 -8.49
N GLY A 70 -8.11 -22.87 -8.11
CA GLY A 70 -8.60 -21.60 -8.65
C GLY A 70 -8.00 -20.37 -7.96
N ILE A 71 -7.26 -20.54 -6.86
CA ILE A 71 -6.61 -19.43 -6.16
C ILE A 71 -5.57 -18.81 -7.09
N THR A 72 -5.70 -17.51 -7.35
CA THR A 72 -4.74 -16.76 -8.16
C THR A 72 -3.88 -15.89 -7.25
N SER A 73 -2.56 -16.06 -7.32
CA SER A 73 -1.59 -15.21 -6.62
C SER A 73 -1.12 -14.06 -7.51
N TYR A 74 -1.10 -12.87 -6.93
CA TYR A 74 -0.66 -11.62 -7.53
C TYR A 74 0.48 -10.96 -6.75
N ALA A 75 1.03 -11.63 -5.73
CA ALA A 75 2.06 -11.07 -4.85
C ALA A 75 3.33 -10.59 -5.59
N ASP A 76 3.68 -11.23 -6.71
CA ASP A 76 4.84 -10.85 -7.55
C ASP A 76 4.43 -9.84 -8.68
N ASP A 77 3.16 -9.41 -8.77
CA ASP A 77 2.66 -8.45 -9.77
C ASP A 77 2.65 -7.01 -9.23
N PRO A 78 3.52 -6.11 -9.73
CA PRO A 78 3.62 -4.73 -9.24
C PRO A 78 2.39 -3.86 -9.58
N ASP A 79 1.56 -4.30 -10.52
CA ASP A 79 0.34 -3.60 -10.92
C ASP A 79 -0.89 -4.14 -10.19
N ALA A 80 -0.80 -5.27 -9.48
CA ALA A 80 -1.87 -5.78 -8.64
C ALA A 80 -2.13 -4.88 -7.42
N HIS A 81 -3.34 -4.98 -6.86
CA HIS A 81 -3.79 -4.18 -5.71
C HIS A 81 -4.19 -5.07 -4.52
N CYS A 82 -3.93 -6.38 -4.64
CA CYS A 82 -4.12 -7.41 -3.63
C CYS A 82 -3.12 -8.55 -3.85
N ASP A 83 -2.88 -9.37 -2.83
CA ASP A 83 -1.99 -10.54 -2.92
C ASP A 83 -2.67 -11.77 -3.55
N PHE A 84 -3.95 -12.01 -3.25
CA PHE A 84 -4.67 -13.18 -3.79
C PHE A 84 -6.11 -12.89 -4.16
N ILE A 85 -6.57 -13.62 -5.18
CA ILE A 85 -7.99 -13.89 -5.42
C ILE A 85 -8.25 -15.35 -5.07
N SER A 86 -9.10 -15.56 -4.06
CA SER A 86 -9.50 -16.85 -3.48
C SER A 86 -11.02 -17.00 -3.57
N PHE A 87 -11.57 -17.97 -2.83
CA PHE A 87 -13.00 -18.22 -2.74
C PHE A 87 -13.44 -18.37 -1.29
N ASN A 88 -14.67 -17.94 -1.01
CA ASN A 88 -15.36 -18.31 0.21
C ASN A 88 -15.69 -19.81 0.16
N LYS A 89 -15.41 -20.55 1.24
CA LYS A 89 -15.59 -22.01 1.24
C LYS A 89 -17.06 -22.43 1.12
N ASP A 90 -17.95 -21.65 1.72
CA ASP A 90 -19.36 -22.00 1.87
C ASP A 90 -20.20 -21.46 0.69
N THR A 91 -19.91 -20.24 0.23
CA THR A 91 -20.65 -19.61 -0.89
C THR A 91 -20.01 -19.84 -2.25
N LEU A 92 -18.72 -20.21 -2.30
CA LEU A 92 -17.88 -20.26 -3.51
C LEU A 92 -17.78 -18.93 -4.26
N GLU A 93 -18.18 -17.83 -3.63
CA GLU A 93 -17.99 -16.49 -4.17
C GLU A 93 -16.52 -16.07 -4.11
N THR A 94 -16.13 -15.20 -5.03
CA THR A 94 -14.79 -14.63 -5.07
C THR A 94 -14.47 -13.87 -3.78
N LEU A 95 -13.26 -14.07 -3.28
CA LEU A 95 -12.74 -13.46 -2.06
C LEU A 95 -11.38 -12.81 -2.37
N ILE A 96 -11.28 -11.51 -2.14
CA ILE A 96 -10.02 -10.76 -2.28
C ILE A 96 -9.26 -10.85 -0.96
N ILE A 97 -7.96 -11.16 -1.01
CA ILE A 97 -7.11 -11.31 0.17
C ILE A 97 -5.88 -10.41 0.05
N GLU A 98 -5.61 -9.67 1.12
CA GLU A 98 -4.39 -8.91 1.35
C GLU A 98 -3.63 -9.45 2.56
N VAL A 99 -2.33 -9.64 2.49
CA VAL A 99 -1.51 -10.25 3.55
C VAL A 99 -0.52 -9.24 4.11
N LYS A 100 -0.56 -9.04 5.43
CA LYS A 100 0.39 -8.17 6.14
C LYS A 100 1.13 -8.98 7.20
N THR A 101 2.42 -9.22 6.95
CA THR A 101 3.24 -10.13 7.77
C THR A 101 4.22 -9.38 8.68
N THR A 102 4.37 -9.86 9.91
CA THR A 102 5.44 -9.44 10.83
C THR A 102 6.08 -10.64 11.55
N SER A 103 7.37 -10.55 11.86
CA SER A 103 8.05 -11.47 12.78
C SER A 103 7.74 -11.16 14.25
N GLY A 104 7.19 -9.97 14.53
CA GLY A 104 6.81 -9.53 15.86
C GLY A 104 5.34 -9.79 16.19
N SER A 105 4.79 -9.00 17.10
CA SER A 105 3.46 -9.27 17.67
C SER A 105 2.30 -8.86 16.75
N LYS A 106 1.12 -9.42 16.99
CA LYS A 106 -0.12 -9.07 16.26
C LYS A 106 -0.51 -7.58 16.32
N ASN A 107 -0.08 -6.85 17.35
CA ASN A 107 -0.43 -5.46 17.59
C ASN A 107 0.56 -4.46 16.97
N GLU A 108 1.63 -4.94 16.33
CA GLU A 108 2.55 -4.04 15.66
C GLU A 108 1.82 -3.32 14.51
N PRO A 109 2.13 -2.03 14.27
CA PRO A 109 1.65 -1.33 13.09
C PRO A 109 2.04 -2.06 11.80
N PHE A 110 1.31 -1.79 10.73
CA PHE A 110 1.63 -2.28 9.40
C PHE A 110 1.32 -1.23 8.35
N HIS A 111 1.96 -1.38 7.19
CA HIS A 111 1.77 -0.49 6.06
C HIS A 111 0.75 -1.08 5.11
N ILE A 112 -0.14 -0.22 4.63
CA ILE A 112 -1.06 -0.49 3.53
C ILE A 112 -0.83 0.61 2.48
N THR A 113 -0.78 0.24 1.20
CA THR A 113 -0.61 1.23 0.13
C THR A 113 -1.93 1.94 -0.16
N ALA A 114 -1.85 3.11 -0.81
CA ALA A 114 -3.06 3.84 -1.19
C ALA A 114 -3.98 3.03 -2.12
N LYS A 115 -3.39 2.21 -3.00
CA LYS A 115 -4.13 1.35 -3.94
C LYS A 115 -4.82 0.18 -3.23
N GLU A 116 -4.13 -0.49 -2.31
CA GLU A 116 -4.71 -1.55 -1.47
C GLU A 116 -5.88 -1.02 -0.63
N LEU A 117 -5.69 0.17 -0.04
CA LEU A 117 -6.73 0.82 0.74
C LEU A 117 -7.94 1.25 -0.11
N GLU A 118 -7.70 1.72 -1.34
CA GLU A 118 -8.76 2.05 -2.30
C GLU A 118 -9.54 0.79 -2.71
N LEU A 119 -8.86 -0.31 -3.04
CA LEU A 119 -9.49 -1.59 -3.32
C LEU A 119 -10.37 -2.08 -2.15
N ALA A 120 -9.89 -1.97 -0.91
CA ALA A 120 -10.68 -2.36 0.26
C ALA A 120 -11.97 -1.53 0.39
N LYS A 121 -11.93 -0.23 0.05
CA LYS A 121 -13.14 0.62 0.02
C LYS A 121 -14.10 0.20 -1.09
N GLU A 122 -13.58 0.00 -2.30
CA GLU A 122 -14.39 -0.46 -3.44
C GLU A 122 -15.09 -1.80 -3.13
N CYS A 123 -14.41 -2.70 -2.41
CA CYS A 123 -15.00 -3.97 -1.99
C CYS A 123 -16.21 -3.77 -1.07
N ILE A 124 -16.14 -2.84 -0.10
CA ILE A 124 -17.29 -2.50 0.75
C ILE A 124 -18.42 -1.91 -0.08
N GLU A 125 -18.11 -0.93 -0.93
CA GLU A 125 -19.11 -0.22 -1.74
C GLU A 125 -19.87 -1.14 -2.69
N ASN A 126 -19.20 -2.18 -3.19
CA ASN A 126 -19.77 -3.13 -4.16
C ASN A 126 -20.17 -4.48 -3.54
N GLY A 127 -20.04 -4.65 -2.22
CA GLY A 127 -20.38 -5.91 -1.54
C GLY A 127 -19.48 -7.10 -1.93
N ILE A 128 -18.24 -6.84 -2.33
CA ILE A 128 -17.26 -7.86 -2.68
C ILE A 128 -16.55 -8.32 -1.39
N PRO A 129 -16.50 -9.63 -1.10
CA PRO A 129 -15.76 -10.14 0.07
C PRO A 129 -14.27 -9.77 0.00
N TYR A 130 -13.77 -9.20 1.10
CA TYR A 130 -12.37 -8.80 1.27
C TYR A 130 -11.87 -9.20 2.66
N GLU A 131 -10.67 -9.78 2.72
CA GLU A 131 -10.00 -10.19 3.95
C GLU A 131 -8.55 -9.68 4.01
N LEU A 132 -8.21 -8.95 5.08
CA LEU A 132 -6.83 -8.66 5.45
C LEU A 132 -6.31 -9.72 6.42
N HIS A 133 -5.34 -10.51 5.97
CA HIS A 133 -4.67 -11.56 6.73
C HIS A 133 -3.46 -10.98 7.46
N ARG A 134 -3.62 -10.71 8.76
CA ARG A 134 -2.52 -10.29 9.63
C ARG A 134 -1.76 -11.50 10.15
N VAL A 135 -0.62 -11.81 9.52
CA VAL A 135 0.29 -12.88 9.96
C VAL A 135 1.31 -12.32 10.94
N TYR A 136 1.42 -12.93 12.12
CA TYR A 136 2.28 -12.45 13.20
C TYR A 136 3.11 -13.58 13.81
N ASN A 137 4.18 -13.19 14.51
CA ASN A 137 5.19 -14.08 15.07
C ASN A 137 5.71 -15.09 14.01
N LEU A 138 5.94 -14.64 12.77
CA LEU A 138 6.40 -15.52 11.69
C LEU A 138 7.68 -16.27 12.10
N ASN A 139 7.76 -17.57 11.81
CA ASN A 139 8.86 -18.48 12.17
C ASN A 139 9.03 -18.70 13.68
N SER A 140 7.99 -18.45 14.48
CA SER A 140 7.95 -18.72 15.92
C SER A 140 6.93 -19.82 16.25
N PRO A 141 7.08 -20.56 17.36
CA PRO A 141 6.01 -21.43 17.88
C PRO A 141 4.69 -20.70 18.17
N LYS A 142 4.73 -19.37 18.31
CA LYS A 142 3.56 -18.51 18.52
C LYS A 142 3.00 -17.91 17.23
N GLN A 143 3.45 -18.40 16.06
CA GLN A 143 2.98 -17.93 14.77
C GLN A 143 1.46 -18.07 14.66
N GLY A 144 0.80 -17.03 14.17
CA GLY A 144 -0.64 -17.01 14.04
C GLY A 144 -1.14 -16.07 12.96
N ARG A 145 -2.46 -16.10 12.74
CA ARG A 145 -3.18 -15.24 11.79
C ARG A 145 -4.44 -14.70 12.46
N ILE A 146 -4.68 -13.40 12.26
CA ILE A 146 -6.00 -12.78 12.46
C ILE A 146 -6.47 -12.32 11.09
N ILE A 147 -7.78 -12.45 10.85
CA ILE A 147 -8.42 -12.04 9.61
C ILE A 147 -9.34 -10.87 9.97
N TYR A 148 -9.21 -9.77 9.23
CA TYR A 148 -10.09 -8.61 9.33
C TYR A 148 -10.85 -8.48 8.02
N THR A 149 -12.15 -8.25 8.08
CA THR A 149 -12.92 -7.83 6.90
C THR A 149 -12.56 -6.40 6.52
N ALA A 150 -12.96 -5.95 5.34
CA ALA A 150 -12.80 -4.53 4.99
C ALA A 150 -13.53 -3.62 6.00
N SER A 151 -14.71 -4.01 6.49
CA SER A 151 -15.43 -3.26 7.52
C SER A 151 -14.63 -3.18 8.82
N ASP A 152 -14.05 -4.29 9.29
CA ASP A 152 -13.20 -4.30 10.50
C ASP A 152 -11.99 -3.38 10.31
N LEU A 153 -11.38 -3.39 9.11
CA LEU A 153 -10.24 -2.53 8.76
C LEU A 153 -10.57 -1.04 8.92
N PHE A 154 -11.76 -0.57 8.54
CA PHE A 154 -12.15 0.85 8.69
C PHE A 154 -12.75 1.20 10.04
N ASN A 155 -13.22 0.22 10.81
CA ASN A 155 -13.86 0.46 12.11
C ASN A 155 -12.90 0.29 13.30
N GLU A 156 -11.86 -0.54 13.17
CA GLU A 156 -10.95 -0.91 14.27
C GLU A 156 -9.57 -0.26 14.19
N PHE A 157 -9.18 0.30 13.03
CA PHE A 157 -7.84 0.85 12.82
C PHE A 157 -7.84 2.35 12.53
N ASP A 158 -6.83 3.03 13.08
CA ASP A 158 -6.48 4.39 12.71
C ASP A 158 -5.46 4.39 11.57
N PHE A 159 -5.62 5.30 10.61
CA PHE A 159 -4.72 5.45 9.47
C PHE A 159 -3.81 6.67 9.62
N GLU A 160 -2.52 6.41 9.74
CA GLU A 160 -1.48 7.46 9.69
C GLU A 160 -0.80 7.50 8.33
N VAL A 161 -0.75 8.69 7.72
CA VAL A 161 -0.05 8.86 6.44
C VAL A 161 1.46 8.85 6.69
N TYR A 162 2.13 7.84 6.14
CA TYR A 162 3.57 7.66 6.32
C TYR A 162 4.44 8.33 5.24
N ASP A 163 3.96 8.42 3.99
CA ASP A 163 4.73 8.99 2.88
C ASP A 163 3.83 9.63 1.81
N TYR A 164 4.38 10.58 1.04
CA TYR A 164 3.74 11.23 -0.10
C TYR A 164 4.58 11.07 -1.37
N ILE A 165 4.02 10.44 -2.40
CA ILE A 165 4.70 10.30 -3.70
C ILE A 165 4.23 11.42 -4.64
N VAL A 166 5.11 12.37 -4.94
CA VAL A 166 4.84 13.45 -5.90
C VAL A 166 5.19 13.00 -7.32
N LYS A 167 4.21 13.01 -8.24
CA LYS A 167 4.41 12.71 -9.67
C LYS A 167 4.03 13.91 -10.53
N LYS A 168 4.82 14.21 -11.56
CA LYS A 168 4.45 15.21 -12.57
C LYS A 168 3.23 14.69 -13.33
N ARG A 169 2.17 15.50 -13.44
CA ARG A 169 0.98 15.17 -14.24
C ARG A 169 1.41 14.92 -15.69
N LYS A 170 1.04 13.78 -16.27
CA LYS A 170 1.23 13.52 -17.70
C LYS A 170 0.36 14.52 -18.48
N GLU A 171 0.94 15.19 -19.48
CA GLU A 171 0.18 16.06 -20.38
C GLU A 171 -0.90 15.24 -21.09
N LYS A 172 -2.14 15.74 -21.09
CA LYS A 172 -3.21 15.12 -21.89
C LYS A 172 -2.80 15.27 -23.36
N LYS A 173 -2.51 14.17 -24.06
CA LYS A 173 -2.41 14.21 -25.52
C LYS A 173 -3.75 14.71 -26.05
N HIS A 174 -3.74 15.88 -26.67
CA HIS A 174 -4.89 16.44 -27.35
C HIS A 174 -5.16 15.54 -28.57
N GLU A 175 -6.15 14.65 -28.48
CA GLU A 175 -6.66 13.99 -29.68
C GLU A 175 -7.36 15.05 -30.53
N PRO A 176 -6.92 15.30 -31.78
CA PRO A 176 -7.63 16.22 -32.65
C PRO A 176 -9.02 15.63 -32.92
N HIS A 177 -10.06 16.39 -32.60
CA HIS A 177 -11.43 16.07 -32.95
C HIS A 177 -11.51 15.72 -34.45
N LYS A 178 -11.89 14.47 -34.76
CA LYS A 178 -12.33 14.11 -36.10
C LYS A 178 -13.59 14.93 -36.40
N ILE A 179 -13.43 15.98 -37.19
CA ILE A 179 -14.55 16.65 -37.85
C ILE A 179 -15.14 15.62 -38.81
N SER A 180 -16.32 15.11 -38.46
CA SER A 180 -17.15 14.31 -39.36
C SER A 180 -17.43 15.14 -40.61
N GLN A 181 -16.85 14.73 -41.75
CA GLN A 181 -17.28 15.23 -43.04
C GLN A 181 -18.69 14.70 -43.30
N ILE A 182 -19.67 15.57 -43.11
CA ILE A 182 -20.96 15.46 -43.79
C ILE A 182 -20.66 15.74 -45.27
N LYS A 183 -20.89 14.76 -46.14
CA LYS A 183 -21.11 15.02 -47.56
C LYS A 183 -22.41 14.36 -47.99
N ALA A 184 -23.15 15.19 -48.73
CA ALA A 184 -24.52 15.04 -49.21
C ALA A 184 -24.72 13.87 -50.17
#